data_AF-A0A929N519-F1
#
_entry.id   AF-A0A929N519-F1
#
_cell.length_a   1.000
_cell.length_b   1.000
_cell.length_c   1.000
_cell.angle_alpha   90.00
_cell.angle_beta   90.00
_cell.angle_gamma   90.00
#
_symmetry.space_group_name_H-M   'P 1'
#
loop_
_entity.id
_entity.type
_entity.pdbx_description
1 polymer ?
#
loop_
_entity_poly.entity_id
_entity_poly.type
_entity_poly.pdbx_seq_one_letter_code
_entity_poly.pdbx_strand_id
1 'polypeptide(L)'
;MAARIGSADIAVHSAARRTTQTFERVRARLAVGQHWADKGLYYADTEDVIALARAFDPGAASALIVGHEPTMSATGHYLAREGDRNLIGWGIPTATAIVLAFDGPWEGLGEEGCRVRDILLNDPAL
;
A
#
# COMPACT_ATOMS: atom_id res chain seq x y z
N MET A 1 9.80 5.18 10.34
CA MET A 1 9.26 4.17 9.41
C MET A 1 9.15 2.77 10.02
N ALA A 2 10.23 2.02 10.25
CA ALA A 2 10.14 0.64 10.76
C ALA A 2 9.37 0.49 12.09
N ALA A 3 9.51 1.43 13.04
CA ALA A 3 8.74 1.38 14.29
C ALA A 3 7.22 1.60 14.12
N ARG A 4 6.79 2.21 13.00
CA ARG A 4 5.37 2.51 12.69
C ARG A 4 4.74 1.49 11.75
N ILE A 5 5.52 0.98 10.79
CA ILE A 5 5.07 0.04 9.74
C ILE A 5 5.46 -1.41 10.08
N GLY A 6 6.61 -1.64 10.71
CA GLY A 6 7.21 -2.96 10.89
C GLY A 6 8.18 -3.31 9.75
N SER A 7 7.85 -4.36 9.00
CA SER A 7 8.51 -4.84 7.79
C SER A 7 7.47 -5.16 6.72
N ALA A 8 7.90 -5.31 5.46
CA ALA A 8 7.06 -5.79 4.37
C ALA A 8 7.58 -7.13 3.85
N ASP A 9 6.81 -8.21 3.97
CA ASP A 9 7.23 -9.52 3.43
C ASP A 9 7.21 -9.51 1.90
N ILE A 10 6.23 -8.81 1.34
CA ILE A 10 6.06 -8.59 -0.09
C ILE A 10 6.07 -7.11 -0.39
N ALA A 11 6.73 -6.68 -1.48
CA ALA A 11 6.51 -5.36 -2.02
C ALA A 11 6.39 -5.35 -3.54
N VAL A 12 5.42 -4.61 -4.04
CA VAL A 12 5.24 -4.39 -5.48
C VAL A 12 5.17 -2.89 -5.73
N HIS A 13 5.88 -2.44 -6.76
CA HIS A 13 5.85 -1.04 -7.16
C HIS A 13 5.62 -0.93 -8.65
N SER A 14 5.03 0.18 -9.08
CA SER A 14 4.91 0.43 -10.52
C SER A 14 6.31 0.52 -11.14
N ALA A 15 6.46 0.01 -12.36
CA ALA A 15 7.72 0.06 -13.11
C ALA A 15 8.11 1.49 -13.56
N ALA A 16 7.29 2.51 -13.28
CA ALA A 16 7.67 3.89 -13.52
C ALA A 16 8.90 4.29 -12.68
N ARG A 17 9.73 5.16 -13.26
CA ARG A 17 10.95 5.65 -12.59
C ARG A 17 10.65 6.28 -11.23
N ARG A 18 9.59 7.09 -11.12
CA ARG A 18 9.21 7.77 -9.87
C ARG A 18 8.87 6.80 -8.74
N THR A 19 8.08 5.77 -9.02
CA THR A 19 7.68 4.75 -8.03
C THR A 19 8.84 3.83 -7.67
N THR A 20 9.69 3.50 -8.65
CA THR A 20 10.94 2.78 -8.40
C THR A 20 11.86 3.57 -7.46
N GLN A 21 12.05 4.86 -7.70
CA GLN A 21 12.86 5.72 -6.83
C GLN A 21 12.28 5.86 -5.42
N THR A 22 10.95 5.96 -5.29
CA THR A 22 10.29 5.94 -3.98
C THR A 22 10.53 4.60 -3.29
N PHE A 23 10.28 3.48 -3.96
CA PHE A 23 10.48 2.15 -3.40
C PHE A 23 11.93 1.94 -2.90
N GLU A 24 12.93 2.36 -3.67
CA GLU A 24 14.33 2.28 -3.24
C GLU A 24 14.63 3.07 -1.97
N ARG A 25 14.00 4.24 -1.79
CA ARG A 25 14.12 5.03 -0.54
C ARG A 25 13.46 4.35 0.65
N VAL A 26 12.31 3.73 0.43
CA VAL A 26 11.59 2.94 1.43
C VAL A 26 12.43 1.74 1.85
N ARG A 27 12.91 0.94 0.90
CA ARG A 27 13.71 -0.27 1.15
C ARG A 27 15.03 0.02 1.86
N ALA A 28 15.60 1.21 1.68
CA ALA A 28 16.79 1.63 2.44
C ALA A 28 16.54 1.78 3.96
N ARG A 29 15.28 1.81 4.40
CA ARG A 29 14.87 2.12 5.80
C ARG A 29 13.81 1.18 6.37
N LEU A 30 13.23 0.30 5.55
CA LEU A 30 12.25 -0.72 5.92
C LEU A 30 12.77 -2.06 5.41
N ALA A 31 12.74 -3.09 6.25
CA ALA A 31 13.04 -4.44 5.81
C ALA A 31 11.95 -4.88 4.81
N VAL A 32 12.37 -5.23 3.59
CA VAL A 32 11.49 -5.70 2.52
C VAL A 32 11.97 -7.07 2.06
N GLY A 33 11.07 -8.05 2.04
CA GLY A 33 11.31 -9.39 1.52
C GLY A 33 11.24 -9.44 -0.01
N GLN A 34 10.39 -10.34 -0.52
CA GLN A 34 10.22 -10.51 -1.96
C GLN A 34 9.65 -9.24 -2.59
N HIS A 35 10.24 -8.79 -3.69
CA HIS A 35 9.73 -7.60 -4.36
C HIS A 35 9.98 -7.59 -5.87
N TRP A 36 9.12 -6.90 -6.61
CA TRP A 36 9.24 -6.74 -8.06
C TRP A 36 8.60 -5.43 -8.55
N ALA A 37 8.97 -5.06 -9.78
CA ALA A 37 8.34 -3.98 -10.51
C ALA A 37 7.21 -4.52 -11.39
N ASP A 38 6.03 -3.91 -11.32
CA ASP A 38 4.87 -4.27 -12.13
C ASP A 38 4.52 -3.11 -13.10
N LYS A 39 4.40 -3.43 -14.39
CA LYS A 39 4.00 -2.45 -15.41
C LYS A 39 2.49 -2.16 -15.35
N GLY A 40 1.67 -3.15 -14.99
CA GLY A 40 0.22 -3.03 -14.87
C GLY A 40 -0.20 -1.98 -13.84
N LEU A 41 0.55 -1.89 -12.72
CA LEU A 41 0.29 -0.93 -11.66
C LEU A 41 0.40 0.55 -12.10
N TYR A 42 0.91 0.84 -13.30
CA TYR A 42 0.88 2.20 -13.86
C TYR A 42 -0.53 2.64 -14.29
N TYR A 43 -1.33 1.69 -14.78
CA TYR A 43 -2.68 1.93 -15.32
C TYR A 43 -3.77 1.32 -14.44
N ALA A 44 -3.39 0.72 -13.31
CA ALA A 44 -4.30 0.05 -12.40
C ALA A 44 -5.33 1.00 -11.80
N ASP A 45 -6.57 0.53 -11.71
CA ASP A 45 -7.60 1.11 -10.88
C ASP A 45 -7.64 0.45 -9.48
N THR A 46 -8.64 0.82 -8.68
CA THR A 46 -8.80 0.28 -7.32
C THR A 46 -9.02 -1.24 -7.32
N GLU A 47 -9.81 -1.76 -8.26
CA GLU A 47 -10.12 -3.18 -8.33
C GLU A 47 -8.88 -3.99 -8.72
N ASP A 48 -8.08 -3.49 -9.68
CA ASP A 48 -6.80 -4.08 -10.06
C ASP A 48 -5.82 -4.20 -8.87
N VAL A 49 -5.73 -3.15 -8.04
CA VAL A 49 -4.85 -3.14 -6.87
C VAL A 49 -5.31 -4.15 -5.80
N ILE A 50 -6.63 -4.27 -5.61
CA ILE A 50 -7.20 -5.26 -4.66
C ILE A 50 -6.99 -6.67 -5.19
N ALA A 51 -7.20 -6.90 -6.50
CA ALA A 51 -6.95 -8.19 -7.12
C ALA A 51 -5.48 -8.61 -7.01
N LEU A 52 -4.55 -7.66 -7.20
CA LEU A 52 -3.12 -7.86 -6.97
C LEU A 52 -2.85 -8.25 -5.51
N ALA A 53 -3.41 -7.52 -4.54
CA ALA A 53 -3.21 -7.81 -3.12
C ALA A 53 -3.79 -9.17 -2.71
N ARG A 54 -4.97 -9.55 -3.24
CA ARG A 54 -5.60 -10.85 -3.01
C ARG A 54 -4.76 -12.04 -3.52
N ALA A 55 -3.91 -11.80 -4.51
CA ALA A 55 -3.04 -12.83 -5.11
C ALA A 55 -1.68 -12.97 -4.41
N PHE A 56 -1.40 -12.21 -3.34
CA PHE A 56 -0.17 -12.37 -2.57
C PHE A 56 -0.10 -13.72 -1.86
N ASP A 57 1.12 -14.15 -1.54
CA ASP A 57 1.39 -15.39 -0.81
C ASP A 57 0.57 -15.41 0.50
N PRO A 58 -0.29 -16.42 0.73
CA PRO A 58 -1.02 -16.58 1.98
C PRO A 58 -0.13 -16.63 3.23
N GLY A 59 1.15 -16.97 3.09
CA GLY A 59 2.13 -16.95 4.17
C GLY A 59 2.72 -15.57 4.52
N ALA A 60 2.52 -14.55 3.67
CA ALA A 60 3.00 -13.19 3.92
C ALA A 60 2.10 -12.47 4.94
N ALA A 61 2.67 -11.89 5.99
CA ALA A 61 1.95 -11.15 7.01
C ALA A 61 1.76 -9.67 6.64
N SER A 62 2.59 -9.13 5.74
CA SER A 62 2.53 -7.73 5.35
C SER A 62 2.95 -7.50 3.90
N ALA A 63 2.35 -6.49 3.27
CA ALA A 63 2.69 -6.08 1.92
C ALA A 63 2.79 -4.56 1.78
N LEU A 64 3.65 -4.12 0.86
CA LEU A 64 3.80 -2.73 0.44
C LEU A 64 3.46 -2.59 -1.04
N ILE A 65 2.55 -1.68 -1.38
CA ILE A 65 2.20 -1.34 -2.77
C ILE A 65 2.57 0.11 -3.02
N VAL A 66 3.43 0.37 -4.02
CA VAL A 66 3.83 1.73 -4.43
C VAL A 66 3.30 2.03 -5.82
N GLY A 67 2.12 2.66 -5.87
CA GLY A 67 1.40 3.01 -7.09
C GLY A 67 1.29 4.52 -7.33
N HIS A 68 0.18 4.94 -7.94
CA HIS A 68 -0.07 6.32 -8.36
C HIS A 68 -1.39 6.83 -7.80
N GLU A 69 -1.47 8.14 -7.61
CA GLU A 69 -2.76 8.81 -7.46
C GLU A 69 -3.51 8.86 -8.80
N PRO A 70 -4.86 8.82 -8.77
CA PRO A 70 -5.73 8.77 -7.59
C PRO A 70 -5.94 7.35 -7.02
N THR A 71 -5.41 6.32 -7.66
CA THR A 71 -5.71 4.93 -7.33
C THR A 71 -5.33 4.56 -5.90
N MET A 72 -4.20 5.04 -5.37
CA MET A 72 -3.77 4.68 -4.01
C MET A 72 -4.69 5.22 -2.93
N SER A 73 -5.07 6.51 -2.99
CA SER A 73 -6.05 7.08 -2.06
C SER A 73 -7.42 6.41 -2.20
N ALA A 74 -7.89 6.15 -3.44
CA ALA A 74 -9.16 5.47 -3.68
C ALA A 74 -9.17 4.03 -3.14
N THR A 75 -8.09 3.28 -3.32
CA THR A 75 -7.92 1.93 -2.76
C THR A 75 -7.94 1.96 -1.24
N GLY A 76 -7.18 2.89 -0.63
CA GLY A 76 -7.18 3.07 0.81
C GLY A 76 -8.57 3.34 1.36
N HIS A 77 -9.32 4.25 0.73
CA HIS A 77 -10.68 4.60 1.12
C HIS A 77 -11.67 3.43 0.95
N TYR A 78 -11.57 2.67 -0.15
CA TYR A 78 -12.41 1.50 -0.38
C TYR A 78 -12.22 0.43 0.71
N LEU A 79 -10.95 0.14 1.04
CA LEU A 79 -10.60 -0.87 2.03
C LEU A 79 -10.87 -0.42 3.47
N ALA A 80 -10.78 0.87 3.77
CA ALA A 80 -11.01 1.40 5.11
C ALA A 80 -12.47 1.23 5.53
N ARG A 81 -12.67 0.81 6.79
CA ARG A 81 -13.97 0.82 7.47
C ARG A 81 -14.59 2.21 7.41
N GLU A 82 -15.92 2.27 7.36
CA GLU A 82 -16.66 3.53 7.24
C GLU A 82 -16.21 4.60 8.25
N GLY A 83 -15.99 4.21 9.52
CA GLY A 83 -15.54 5.12 10.59
C GLY A 83 -14.11 5.64 10.45
N ASP A 84 -13.27 5.03 9.61
CA ASP A 84 -11.87 5.38 9.41
C ASP A 84 -11.63 6.11 8.07
N ARG A 85 -12.61 6.11 7.16
CA ARG A 85 -12.48 6.69 5.79
C ARG A 85 -12.11 8.18 5.81
N ASN A 86 -12.61 8.92 6.79
CA ASN A 86 -12.31 10.35 6.98
C ASN A 86 -10.84 10.64 7.33
N LEU A 87 -10.07 9.63 7.75
CA LEU A 87 -8.61 9.75 7.98
C LEU A 87 -7.84 9.77 6.66
N ILE A 88 -8.46 9.34 5.57
CA ILE A 88 -7.89 9.32 4.22
C ILE A 88 -8.46 10.50 3.44
N GLY A 89 -7.60 11.38 2.96
CA GLY A 89 -8.02 12.51 2.13
C GLY A 89 -8.62 12.07 0.78
N TRP A 90 -9.45 12.92 0.18
CA TRP A 90 -9.89 12.81 -1.22
C TRP A 90 -8.72 13.13 -2.17
N GLY A 91 -7.72 12.24 -2.16
CA GLY A 91 -6.39 12.43 -2.71
C GLY A 91 -5.33 12.56 -1.60
N ILE A 92 -4.14 12.03 -1.87
CA ILE A 92 -2.98 12.12 -0.97
C ILE A 92 -1.78 12.77 -1.67
N PRO A 93 -0.94 13.57 -0.95
CA PRO A 93 0.32 14.05 -1.48
C PRO A 93 1.25 12.91 -1.92
N THR A 94 2.18 13.23 -2.82
CA THR A 94 3.25 12.28 -3.19
C THR A 94 4.01 11.81 -1.95
N ALA A 95 4.44 10.53 -1.96
CA ALA A 95 5.12 9.90 -0.83
C ALA A 95 4.30 9.87 0.47
N THR A 96 2.98 9.76 0.35
CA THR A 96 2.10 9.42 1.48
C THR A 96 1.91 7.91 1.55
N ALA A 97 2.01 7.32 2.75
CA ALA A 97 1.64 5.93 2.98
C ALA A 97 0.37 5.83 3.84
N ILE A 98 -0.59 5.04 3.37
CA ILE A 98 -1.78 4.65 4.13
C ILE A 98 -1.50 3.28 4.73
N VAL A 99 -1.43 3.19 6.06
CA VAL A 99 -1.13 1.92 6.75
C VAL A 99 -2.43 1.29 7.20
N LEU A 100 -2.76 0.14 6.62
CA LEU A 100 -4.00 -0.59 6.87
C LEU A 100 -3.71 -1.88 7.64
N ALA A 101 -4.65 -2.32 8.46
CA ALA A 101 -4.65 -3.63 9.08
C ALA A 101 -6.02 -4.30 8.89
N PHE A 102 -6.00 -5.57 8.48
CA PHE A 102 -7.19 -6.41 8.34
C PHE A 102 -6.93 -7.76 9.00
N ASP A 103 -8.02 -8.48 9.26
CA ASP A 103 -7.98 -9.83 9.83
C ASP A 103 -8.43 -10.82 8.74
N GLY A 104 -7.79 -11.98 8.64
CA GLY A 104 -8.11 -13.00 7.64
C GLY A 104 -7.12 -13.08 6.47
N PRO A 105 -7.38 -13.93 5.46
CA PRO A 105 -6.47 -14.15 4.34
C PRO A 105 -6.50 -12.99 3.34
N TRP A 106 -5.42 -12.82 2.58
CA TRP A 106 -5.33 -11.86 1.48
C TRP A 106 -6.50 -11.95 0.50
N GLU A 107 -6.91 -13.16 0.14
CA GLU A 107 -8.05 -13.42 -0.77
C GLU A 107 -9.36 -12.78 -0.28
N GLY A 108 -9.53 -12.64 1.04
CA GLY A 108 -10.71 -12.03 1.66
C GLY A 108 -10.68 -10.50 1.75
N LEU A 109 -9.58 -9.86 1.35
CA LEU A 109 -9.44 -8.40 1.40
C LEU A 109 -10.52 -7.73 0.54
N GLY A 110 -11.28 -6.79 1.08
CA GLY A 110 -12.40 -6.17 0.37
C GLY A 110 -12.88 -4.89 1.03
N GLU A 111 -13.99 -4.36 0.52
CA GLU A 111 -14.60 -3.12 1.02
C GLU A 111 -14.76 -3.14 2.54
N GLU A 112 -14.38 -2.03 3.19
CA GLU A 112 -14.50 -1.86 4.64
C GLU A 112 -13.79 -2.94 5.49
N GLY A 113 -12.91 -3.74 4.88
CA GLY A 113 -12.21 -4.83 5.54
C GLY A 113 -11.07 -4.38 6.46
N CYS A 114 -10.60 -3.14 6.34
CA CYS A 114 -9.40 -2.64 7.00
C CYS A 114 -9.68 -1.57 8.05
N ARG A 115 -8.95 -1.63 9.16
CA ARG A 115 -8.74 -0.50 10.06
C ARG A 115 -7.59 0.36 9.55
N VAL A 116 -7.72 1.68 9.62
CA VAL A 116 -6.60 2.60 9.35
C VAL A 116 -5.73 2.67 10.61
N ARG A 117 -4.49 2.19 10.49
CA ARG A 117 -3.52 2.19 11.59
C ARG A 117 -2.75 3.50 11.68
N ASP A 118 -2.40 4.06 10.52
CA ASP A 118 -1.57 5.26 10.44
C ASP A 118 -1.66 5.90 9.04
N ILE A 119 -1.36 7.19 8.96
CA ILE A 119 -1.16 7.94 7.70
C ILE A 119 0.19 8.66 7.80
N LEU A 120 1.11 8.27 6.93
CA LEU A 120 2.46 8.83 6.89
C LEU A 120 2.54 9.88 5.79
N LEU A 121 2.28 11.14 6.13
CA LEU A 121 2.36 12.27 5.20
C LEU A 121 3.77 12.84 5.16
N ASN A 122 4.37 12.94 3.97
CA ASN A 122 5.68 13.56 3.75
C ASN A 122 6.72 13.12 4.80
N ASP A 123 6.67 11.87 5.24
CA ASP A 123 7.65 11.36 6.18
C ASP A 123 9.01 11.47 5.48
N PRO A 124 9.98 12.25 5.99
CA PRO A 124 11.29 12.36 5.36
C PRO A 124 12.03 11.01 5.32
N ALA A 125 11.49 9.98 5.98
CA ALA A 125 11.91 8.59 5.84
C ALA A 125 11.28 7.82 4.64
N LEU A 126 10.29 8.39 3.92
CA LEU A 126 9.68 7.86 2.69
C LEU A 126 10.33 8.46 1.42
#